data_AF-A0A1M6MWU8-F1
#
_entry.id   AF-A0A1M6MWU8-F1
#
_cell.length_a   1.000
_cell.length_b   1.000
_cell.length_c   1.000
_cell.angle_alpha   90.00
_cell.angle_beta   90.00
_cell.angle_gamma   90.00
#
_symmetry.space_group_name_H-M   'P 1'
#
loop_
_entity.id
_entity.type
_entity.pdbx_description
1 polymer ?
#
loop_
_entity_poly.entity_id
_entity_poly.type
_entity_poly.pdbx_seq_one_letter_code
_entity_poly.pdbx_strand_id
1 'polypeptide(L)'
;MANISSASGTIHLTGRWTKAAVEALLPVLDAWKFYGEYGLQWYDTPSLQERTVDFSGCGRWSFSETLDSFHDWTCGLLKEKPQRNGQPICTLTEEAYQKFLQIMAERDLKLTFDFEDKEGGVGFRVHCVCKLSSDGERLHCKQTRFEGIRATSADMETAIDFFAQFLTHADREKLQEWIEDRIDFLDLFRTYALYEYDQFIYDFLEYMDDPFPDFCREFSPDTPAWKSLCEDYEDIVGNLPEDGD
;
A
#
# COMPACT_ATOMS: atom_id res chain seq x y z
N MET A 1 17.08 -14.72 0.74
CA MET A 1 16.69 -13.34 0.42
C MET A 1 15.70 -12.91 1.48
N ALA A 2 15.78 -11.68 2.00
CA ALA A 2 14.73 -11.18 2.88
C ALA A 2 13.55 -10.79 1.98
N ASN A 3 12.36 -11.33 2.23
CA ASN A 3 11.17 -10.91 1.49
C ASN A 3 10.84 -9.49 1.96
N ILE A 4 10.91 -8.52 1.05
CA ILE A 4 10.42 -7.17 1.29
C ILE A 4 8.92 -7.21 1.06
N SER A 5 8.17 -6.68 2.01
CA SER A 5 6.74 -6.48 1.91
C SER A 5 6.45 -5.06 1.42
N SER A 6 5.39 -4.91 0.64
CA SER A 6 4.84 -3.62 0.23
C SER A 6 3.45 -3.47 0.84
N ALA A 7 3.19 -2.33 1.45
CA ALA A 7 1.89 -2.00 2.02
C ALA A 7 1.30 -0.75 1.39
N SER A 8 -0.01 -0.74 1.21
CA SER A 8 -0.79 0.43 0.81
C SER A 8 -2.05 0.52 1.65
N GLY A 9 -2.47 1.74 1.96
CA GLY A 9 -3.64 1.97 2.78
C GLY A 9 -3.73 3.41 3.25
N THR A 10 -4.37 3.61 4.39
CA THR A 10 -4.67 4.94 4.93
C THR A 10 -4.13 5.15 6.35
N ILE A 11 -3.78 6.40 6.64
CA ILE A 11 -3.42 6.89 7.98
C ILE A 11 -4.57 7.75 8.49
N HIS A 12 -5.21 7.33 9.57
CA HIS A 12 -6.29 8.07 10.21
C HIS A 12 -5.85 8.74 11.52
N LEU A 13 -6.14 10.04 11.63
CA LEU A 13 -6.01 10.81 12.86
C LEU A 13 -7.19 10.51 13.81
N THR A 14 -7.00 9.50 14.67
CA THR A 14 -8.03 9.05 15.61
C THR A 14 -7.94 9.81 16.94
N GLY A 15 -9.07 10.34 17.41
CA GLY A 15 -9.15 11.14 18.65
C GLY A 15 -9.37 12.63 18.41
N ARG A 16 -9.23 13.45 19.46
CA ARG A 16 -9.45 14.91 19.40
C ARG A 16 -8.18 15.65 19.00
N TRP A 17 -7.74 15.43 17.76
CA TRP A 17 -6.60 16.13 17.19
C TRP A 17 -6.85 17.64 17.15
N THR A 18 -5.81 18.40 17.52
CA THR A 18 -5.80 19.87 17.49
C THR A 18 -4.74 20.34 16.49
N LYS A 19 -4.80 21.61 16.08
CA LYS A 19 -3.80 22.18 15.16
C LYS A 19 -2.37 21.97 15.68
N ALA A 20 -2.13 22.22 16.96
CA ALA A 20 -0.83 22.01 17.58
C ALA A 20 -0.38 20.55 17.62
N ALA A 21 -1.32 19.59 17.69
CA ALA A 21 -0.99 18.17 17.62
C ALA A 21 -0.62 17.73 16.20
N VAL A 22 -1.34 18.22 15.20
CA VAL A 22 -1.01 18.02 13.78
C VAL A 22 0.35 18.64 13.47
N GLU A 23 0.59 19.89 13.87
CA GLU A 23 1.90 20.55 13.68
C GLU A 23 3.06 19.79 14.35
N ALA A 24 2.81 19.12 15.48
CA ALA A 24 3.80 18.26 16.14
C ALA A 24 4.01 16.91 15.43
N LEU A 25 3.01 16.42 14.69
CA LEU A 25 3.07 15.17 13.93
C LEU A 25 3.89 15.31 12.65
N LEU A 26 3.78 16.43 11.92
CA LEU A 26 4.38 16.56 10.59
C LEU A 26 5.91 16.30 10.55
N PRO A 27 6.72 16.81 11.50
CA PRO A 27 8.15 16.50 11.52
C PRO A 27 8.44 15.03 11.84
N VAL A 28 7.53 14.35 12.56
CA VAL A 28 7.65 12.92 12.89
C VAL A 28 7.32 12.07 11.67
N LEU A 29 6.26 12.41 10.92
CA LEU A 29 5.98 11.77 9.63
C LEU A 29 7.16 11.94 8.68
N ASP A 30 7.75 13.13 8.61
CA ASP A 30 8.94 13.38 7.76
C ASP A 30 10.13 12.49 8.13
N ALA A 31 10.30 12.20 9.42
CA ALA A 31 11.31 11.25 9.89
C ALA A 31 11.03 9.79 9.50
N TRP A 32 9.78 9.43 9.18
CA TRP A 32 9.38 8.09 8.74
C TRP A 32 9.37 7.92 7.22
N LYS A 33 9.69 9.00 6.48
CA LYS A 33 9.92 8.89 5.03
C LYS A 33 11.02 7.89 4.72
N PHE A 34 10.90 7.22 3.58
CA PHE A 34 11.87 6.24 3.11
C PHE A 34 13.32 6.71 3.26
N TYR A 35 14.07 5.96 4.07
CA TYR A 35 15.52 6.10 4.18
C TYR A 35 16.20 4.74 4.04
N GLY A 36 16.72 4.46 2.85
CA GLY A 36 17.19 3.11 2.49
C GLY A 36 16.04 2.26 1.98
N GLU A 37 15.88 1.05 2.53
CA GLU A 37 14.92 0.04 2.05
C GLU A 37 13.55 0.08 2.75
N TYR A 38 13.42 0.83 3.85
CA TYR A 38 12.21 0.83 4.70
C TYR A 38 11.74 2.25 5.00
N GLY A 39 10.44 2.39 5.23
CA GLY A 39 9.79 3.66 5.51
C GLY A 39 8.39 3.69 4.92
N LEU A 40 7.82 4.88 4.89
CA LEU A 40 6.53 5.14 4.24
C LEU A 40 6.57 6.44 3.44
N GLN A 41 5.70 6.53 2.44
CA GLN A 41 5.36 7.76 1.75
C GLN A 41 3.85 7.97 1.90
N TRP A 42 3.43 9.22 2.05
CA TRP A 42 2.02 9.60 2.07
C TRP A 42 1.76 10.62 0.97
N TYR A 43 0.54 10.65 0.47
CA TYR A 43 0.18 11.46 -0.70
C TYR A 43 -0.33 12.85 -0.28
N ASP A 44 -1.13 12.93 0.78
CA ASP A 44 -1.68 14.17 1.31
C ASP A 44 -1.20 14.51 2.72
N THR A 45 -1.08 15.81 3.01
CA THR A 45 -0.64 16.26 4.34
C THR A 45 -1.79 16.17 5.36
N PRO A 46 -1.68 15.36 6.43
CA PRO A 46 -2.74 15.28 7.43
C PRO A 46 -3.05 16.63 8.05
N SER A 47 -4.33 16.94 8.17
CA SER A 47 -4.83 18.19 8.73
C SER A 47 -6.09 17.98 9.58
N LEU A 48 -6.65 19.06 10.12
CA LEU A 48 -7.92 18.95 10.85
C LEU A 48 -9.12 18.73 9.93
N GLN A 49 -9.01 19.17 8.68
CA GLN A 49 -10.00 19.00 7.61
C GLN A 49 -9.81 17.63 6.94
N GLU A 50 -8.56 17.29 6.65
CA GLU A 50 -8.16 16.03 6.03
C GLU A 50 -7.54 15.09 7.07
N ARG A 51 -8.37 14.26 7.69
CA ARG A 51 -7.95 13.38 8.80
C ARG A 51 -7.54 11.99 8.37
N THR A 52 -7.72 11.69 7.10
CA THR A 52 -7.37 10.42 6.48
C THR A 52 -6.47 10.78 5.31
N VAL A 53 -5.32 10.13 5.21
CA VAL A 53 -4.44 10.31 4.05
C VAL A 53 -3.96 8.96 3.59
N ASP A 54 -3.81 8.81 2.28
CA ASP A 54 -3.28 7.59 1.70
C ASP A 54 -1.77 7.50 1.92
N PHE A 55 -1.28 6.27 2.00
CA PHE A 55 0.14 5.97 2.14
C PHE A 55 0.54 4.69 1.41
N SER A 56 1.83 4.62 1.08
CA SER A 56 2.53 3.39 0.70
C SER A 56 3.74 3.19 1.61
N GLY A 57 4.10 1.95 1.93
CA GLY A 57 5.17 1.63 2.86
C GLY A 57 5.84 0.30 2.54
N CYS A 58 7.05 0.09 3.10
CA CYS A 58 7.74 -1.18 2.97
C CYS A 58 8.21 -1.73 4.32
N GLY A 59 8.21 -3.05 4.46
CA GLY A 59 8.74 -3.72 5.64
C GLY A 59 9.56 -4.95 5.32
N ARG A 60 10.46 -5.30 6.23
CA ARG A 60 11.15 -6.58 6.19
C ARG A 60 10.17 -7.63 6.71
N TRP A 61 9.72 -8.54 5.85
CA TRP A 61 8.67 -9.53 6.12
C TRP A 61 7.24 -9.00 6.25
N SER A 62 7.00 -7.91 6.98
CA SER A 62 5.71 -7.22 7.03
C SER A 62 5.89 -5.74 7.35
N PHE A 63 5.02 -4.88 6.80
CA PHE A 63 4.93 -3.48 7.19
C PHE A 63 4.47 -3.30 8.64
N SER A 64 3.67 -4.23 9.17
CA SER A 64 3.27 -4.20 10.58
C SER A 64 4.47 -4.25 11.56
N GLU A 65 5.52 -5.02 11.23
CA GLU A 65 6.77 -5.07 12.01
C GLU A 65 7.58 -3.76 11.90
N THR A 66 7.54 -3.12 10.72
CA THR A 66 8.11 -1.79 10.53
C THR A 66 7.43 -0.77 11.46
N LEU A 67 6.09 -0.77 11.51
CA LEU A 67 5.33 0.13 12.39
C LEU A 67 5.62 -0.12 13.89
N ASP A 68 5.81 -1.38 14.30
CA ASP A 68 6.18 -1.72 15.69
C ASP A 68 7.57 -1.19 16.07
N SER A 69 8.46 -1.08 15.09
CA SER A 69 9.84 -0.61 15.26
C SER A 69 10.00 0.92 15.16
N PHE A 70 8.94 1.68 14.83
CA PHE A 70 9.04 3.12 14.57
C PHE A 70 9.61 3.94 15.72
N HIS A 71 9.31 3.58 16.98
CA HIS A 71 9.91 4.29 18.10
C HIS A 71 11.43 4.12 18.12
N ASP A 72 11.91 2.88 18.08
CA ASP A 72 13.34 2.58 18.16
C ASP A 72 14.08 3.15 16.95
N TRP A 73 13.46 3.11 15.77
CA TRP A 73 14.01 3.71 14.56
C TRP A 73 14.10 5.24 14.66
N THR A 74 13.05 5.90 15.15
CA THR A 74 13.05 7.36 15.34
C THR A 74 14.13 7.78 16.33
N CYS A 75 14.26 7.07 17.46
CA CYS A 75 15.31 7.31 18.44
C CYS A 75 16.72 7.07 17.86
N GLY A 76 16.89 6.03 17.03
CA GLY A 76 18.12 5.78 16.29
C GLY A 76 18.48 6.93 15.35
N LEU A 77 17.52 7.40 14.55
CA LEU A 77 17.69 8.50 13.61
C LEU A 77 18.09 9.81 14.33
N LEU A 78 17.44 10.12 15.46
CA LEU A 78 17.75 11.29 16.28
C LEU A 78 19.17 11.25 16.88
N LYS A 79 19.64 10.05 17.23
CA LYS A 79 20.98 9.84 17.79
C LYS A 79 22.07 9.89 16.72
N GLU A 80 21.85 9.20 15.61
CA GLU A 80 22.85 9.05 14.53
C GLU A 80 22.94 10.30 13.64
N LYS A 81 21.85 11.07 13.55
CA LYS A 81 21.74 12.29 12.73
C LYS A 81 22.31 12.09 11.32
N PRO A 82 21.80 11.09 10.58
CA PRO A 82 22.37 10.73 9.29
C PRO A 82 22.30 11.91 8.32
N GLN A 83 23.28 11.99 7.42
CA GLN A 83 23.36 13.03 6.39
C GLN A 83 23.36 12.43 4.98
N ARG A 84 22.70 13.12 4.04
CA ARG A 84 22.75 12.83 2.60
C ARG A 84 23.24 14.08 1.90
N ASN A 85 24.30 13.96 1.10
CA ASN A 85 24.94 15.09 0.41
C ASN A 85 25.34 16.25 1.36
N GLY A 86 25.74 15.93 2.59
CA GLY A 86 26.15 16.92 3.61
C GLY A 86 24.99 17.67 4.29
N GLN A 87 23.74 17.31 4.01
CA GLN A 87 22.56 17.84 4.70
C GLN A 87 21.92 16.77 5.59
N PRO A 88 21.39 17.13 6.78
CA PRO A 88 20.61 16.20 7.60
C PRO A 88 19.43 15.64 6.81
N ILE A 89 19.23 14.32 6.88
CA ILE A 89 18.13 13.65 6.19
C ILE A 89 16.77 13.98 6.80
N CYS A 90 16.75 14.31 8.09
CA CYS A 90 15.54 14.66 8.81
C CYS A 90 15.83 15.81 9.78
N THR A 91 14.85 16.69 9.95
CA THR A 91 14.95 17.90 10.80
C THR A 91 14.31 17.74 12.18
N LEU A 92 13.70 16.57 12.46
CA LEU A 92 13.14 16.24 13.77
C LEU A 92 14.22 16.35 14.86
N THR A 93 13.86 17.01 15.96
CA THR A 93 14.71 17.10 17.17
C THR A 93 14.17 16.20 18.26
N GLU A 94 15.01 15.86 19.25
CA GLU A 94 14.60 15.08 20.42
C GLU A 94 13.48 15.79 21.19
N GLU A 95 13.57 17.11 21.36
CA GLU A 95 12.54 17.90 22.04
C GLU A 95 11.22 17.91 21.27
N ALA A 96 11.28 17.98 19.93
CA ALA A 96 10.10 17.95 19.08
C ALA A 96 9.40 16.57 19.14
N TYR A 97 10.18 15.49 19.09
CA TYR A 97 9.66 14.13 19.22
C TYR A 97 9.06 13.89 20.61
N GLN A 98 9.76 14.28 21.66
CA GLN A 98 9.27 14.15 23.04
C GLN A 98 7.98 14.95 23.27
N LYS A 99 7.89 16.15 22.71
CA LYS A 99 6.67 16.96 22.75
C LYS A 99 5.51 16.28 22.03
N PHE A 100 5.76 15.64 20.88
CA PHE A 100 4.74 14.88 20.16
C PHE A 100 4.22 13.71 21.01
N LEU A 101 5.10 12.93 21.63
CA LEU A 101 4.73 11.81 22.52
C LEU A 101 3.87 12.28 23.70
N GLN A 102 4.26 13.38 24.36
CA GLN A 102 3.48 13.98 25.44
C GLN A 102 2.08 14.42 24.98
N ILE A 103 1.99 15.11 23.83
CA ILE A 103 0.70 15.53 23.28
C ILE A 103 -0.21 14.33 22.98
N MET A 104 0.35 13.23 22.45
CA MET A 104 -0.42 12.02 22.20
C MET A 104 -0.96 11.41 23.50
N ALA A 105 -0.11 11.31 24.52
CA ALA A 105 -0.46 10.69 25.80
C ALA A 105 -1.52 11.51 26.57
N GLU A 106 -1.32 12.82 26.70
CA GLU A 106 -2.23 13.71 27.44
C GLU A 106 -3.64 13.76 26.84
N ARG A 107 -3.77 13.51 25.54
CA ARG A 107 -5.02 13.65 24.79
C ARG A 107 -5.58 12.32 24.25
N ASP A 108 -4.95 11.19 24.60
CA ASP A 108 -5.27 9.85 24.09
C ASP A 108 -5.38 9.83 22.54
N LEU A 109 -4.46 10.51 21.86
CA LEU A 109 -4.42 10.55 20.40
C LEU A 109 -3.82 9.27 19.84
N LYS A 110 -4.34 8.85 18.69
CA LYS A 110 -3.90 7.66 17.99
C LYS A 110 -3.70 7.95 16.51
N LEU A 111 -2.66 7.37 15.92
CA LEU A 111 -2.55 7.21 14.48
C LEU A 111 -2.99 5.79 14.16
N THR A 112 -4.01 5.63 13.33
CA THR A 112 -4.47 4.31 12.90
C THR A 112 -4.04 4.11 11.46
N PHE A 113 -3.17 3.13 11.23
CA PHE A 113 -2.82 2.65 9.91
C PHE A 113 -3.77 1.50 9.59
N ASP A 114 -4.49 1.61 8.49
CA ASP A 114 -5.40 0.60 7.95
C ASP A 114 -4.90 0.26 6.55
N PHE A 115 -4.39 -0.96 6.36
CA PHE A 115 -3.62 -1.29 5.17
C PHE A 115 -3.64 -2.77 4.80
N GLU A 116 -3.40 -3.00 3.51
CA GLU A 116 -3.06 -4.32 2.98
C GLU A 116 -1.54 -4.46 2.98
N ASP A 117 -1.05 -5.58 3.53
CA ASP A 117 0.38 -5.92 3.55
C ASP A 117 0.65 -7.07 2.59
N LYS A 118 1.43 -6.83 1.54
CA LYS A 118 1.77 -7.81 0.51
C LYS A 118 3.18 -8.34 0.75
N GLU A 119 3.31 -9.65 1.03
CA GLU A 119 4.62 -10.29 1.10
C GLU A 119 5.21 -10.49 -0.32
N GLY A 120 6.43 -10.00 -0.54
CA GLY A 120 7.13 -10.17 -1.81
C GLY A 120 7.40 -11.66 -2.13
N GLY A 121 7.03 -12.07 -3.35
CA GLY A 121 7.37 -13.36 -3.94
C GLY A 121 6.42 -14.53 -3.68
N VAL A 122 5.34 -14.35 -2.90
CA VAL A 122 4.39 -15.44 -2.59
C VAL A 122 2.91 -15.02 -2.69
N GLY A 123 2.63 -13.74 -2.93
CA GLY A 123 1.26 -13.24 -3.11
C GLY A 123 0.39 -13.30 -1.84
N PHE A 124 0.99 -13.45 -0.66
CA PHE A 124 0.26 -13.36 0.61
C PHE A 124 -0.14 -11.92 0.89
N ARG A 125 -1.42 -11.73 1.22
CA ARG A 125 -1.95 -10.45 1.68
C ARG A 125 -2.54 -10.59 3.05
N VAL A 126 -2.25 -9.62 3.90
CA VAL A 126 -2.84 -9.56 5.23
C VAL A 126 -3.39 -8.16 5.43
N HIS A 127 -4.71 -8.08 5.57
CA HIS A 127 -5.34 -6.87 6.05
C HIS A 127 -4.92 -6.63 7.50
N CYS A 128 -4.30 -5.49 7.74
CA CYS A 128 -3.73 -5.11 9.01
C CYS A 128 -4.25 -3.75 9.44
N VAL A 129 -4.69 -3.67 10.70
CA VAL A 129 -4.93 -2.39 11.38
C VAL A 129 -3.92 -2.23 12.51
N CYS A 130 -3.04 -1.25 12.37
CA CYS A 130 -2.03 -0.90 13.36
C CYS A 130 -2.37 0.44 14.01
N LYS A 131 -2.42 0.48 15.34
CA LYS A 131 -2.71 1.69 16.11
C LYS A 131 -1.47 2.13 16.86
N LEU A 132 -0.91 3.27 16.47
CA LEU A 132 0.17 3.92 17.20
C LEU A 132 -0.41 4.84 18.28
N SER A 133 0.08 4.70 19.50
CA SER A 133 -0.31 5.50 20.66
C SER A 133 0.92 5.76 21.54
N SER A 134 0.89 6.76 22.40
CA SER A 134 2.01 7.06 23.31
C SER A 134 1.58 7.05 24.77
N ASP A 135 2.50 6.63 25.65
CA ASP A 135 2.41 6.79 27.10
C ASP A 135 3.13 8.06 27.61
N GLY A 136 3.70 8.86 26.71
CA GLY A 136 4.44 10.08 27.00
C GLY A 136 5.95 9.91 26.97
N GLU A 137 6.45 8.67 26.92
CA GLU A 137 7.88 8.35 26.82
C GLU A 137 8.19 7.52 25.57
N ARG A 138 7.27 6.64 25.16
CA ARG A 138 7.42 5.73 24.03
C ARG A 138 6.21 5.75 23.12
N LEU A 139 6.43 5.45 21.84
CA LEU A 139 5.38 5.14 20.89
C LEU A 139 5.17 3.62 20.87
N HIS A 140 3.92 3.20 21.03
CA HIS A 140 3.50 1.81 21.09
C HIS A 140 2.63 1.49 19.89
N CYS A 141 2.90 0.37 19.23
CA CYS A 141 2.06 -0.16 18.17
C CYS A 141 1.18 -1.28 18.72
N LYS A 142 -0.14 -1.17 18.53
CA LYS A 142 -1.07 -2.27 18.73
C LYS A 142 -1.56 -2.75 17.38
N GLN A 143 -1.25 -4.00 17.06
CA GLN A 143 -1.63 -4.63 15.81
C GLN A 143 -2.92 -5.43 15.98
N THR A 144 -3.81 -5.38 14.98
CA THR A 144 -4.90 -6.32 14.81
C THR A 144 -4.90 -6.77 13.35
N ARG A 145 -4.71 -8.08 13.11
CA ARG A 145 -4.69 -8.69 11.78
C ARG A 145 -6.02 -9.35 11.54
N PHE A 146 -6.71 -9.01 10.46
CA PHE A 146 -8.12 -9.40 10.31
C PHE A 146 -8.36 -10.59 9.40
N GLU A 147 -7.56 -10.83 8.36
CA GLU A 147 -7.59 -12.09 7.60
C GLU A 147 -6.43 -12.11 6.60
N GLY A 148 -5.87 -13.29 6.37
CA GLY A 148 -4.95 -13.50 5.25
C GLY A 148 -5.76 -13.92 4.04
N ILE A 149 -5.88 -13.06 3.02
CA ILE A 149 -6.44 -13.49 1.74
C ILE A 149 -5.30 -14.16 0.98
N ARG A 150 -5.27 -15.49 1.05
CA ARG A 150 -4.33 -16.28 0.26
C ARG A 150 -4.94 -16.44 -1.13
N ALA A 151 -4.22 -15.99 -2.17
CA ALA A 151 -4.49 -16.48 -3.51
C ALA A 151 -4.41 -18.01 -3.50
N THR A 152 -5.55 -18.65 -3.71
CA THR A 152 -5.64 -20.11 -3.78
C THR A 152 -5.15 -20.57 -5.15
N SER A 153 -4.83 -21.86 -5.27
CA SER A 153 -4.59 -22.45 -6.59
C SER A 153 -5.78 -22.25 -7.54
N ALA A 154 -7.00 -22.13 -7.01
CA ALA A 154 -8.18 -21.82 -7.82
C ALA A 154 -8.19 -20.38 -8.34
N ASP A 155 -7.66 -19.42 -7.59
CA ASP A 155 -7.58 -18.01 -8.03
C ASP A 155 -6.55 -17.87 -9.15
N MET A 156 -5.41 -18.56 -9.02
CA MET A 156 -4.41 -18.66 -10.09
C MET A 156 -5.00 -19.28 -11.37
N GLU A 157 -5.67 -20.42 -11.26
CA GLU A 157 -6.32 -21.05 -12.43
C GLU A 157 -7.38 -20.14 -13.07
N THR A 158 -8.13 -19.40 -12.26
CA THR A 158 -9.14 -18.45 -12.77
C THR A 158 -8.49 -17.30 -13.53
N ALA A 159 -7.37 -16.76 -13.02
CA ALA A 159 -6.61 -15.72 -13.73
C ALA A 159 -6.00 -16.26 -15.04
N ILE A 160 -5.44 -17.48 -15.02
CA ILE A 160 -4.93 -18.14 -16.23
C ILE A 160 -6.06 -18.30 -17.25
N ASP A 161 -7.23 -18.79 -16.84
CA ASP A 161 -8.39 -18.96 -17.72
C ASP A 161 -8.85 -17.62 -18.32
N PHE A 162 -8.89 -16.56 -17.51
CA PHE A 162 -9.24 -15.23 -17.96
C PHE A 162 -8.27 -14.72 -19.03
N PHE A 163 -6.96 -14.82 -18.85
CA PHE A 163 -6.00 -14.36 -19.86
C PHE A 163 -5.90 -15.31 -21.06
N ALA A 164 -6.06 -16.62 -20.84
CA ALA A 164 -6.03 -17.63 -21.89
C ALA A 164 -7.18 -17.45 -22.89
N GLN A 165 -8.33 -16.93 -22.46
CA GLN A 165 -9.46 -16.67 -23.36
C GLN A 165 -9.11 -15.66 -24.47
N PHE A 166 -8.08 -14.83 -24.25
CA PHE A 166 -7.64 -13.83 -25.21
C PHE A 166 -6.74 -14.38 -26.31
N LEU A 167 -6.27 -15.63 -26.16
CA LEU A 167 -5.29 -16.28 -27.03
C LEU A 167 -5.87 -17.54 -27.68
N THR A 168 -5.83 -17.63 -29.01
CA THR A 168 -6.26 -18.85 -29.74
C THR A 168 -5.42 -20.07 -29.33
N HIS A 169 -4.15 -19.85 -28.98
CA HIS A 169 -3.20 -20.88 -28.57
C HIS A 169 -2.46 -20.45 -27.29
N ALA A 170 -3.15 -20.49 -26.16
CA ALA A 170 -2.60 -20.12 -24.87
C ALA A 170 -1.54 -21.14 -24.37
N ASP A 171 -0.34 -20.65 -24.06
CA ASP A 171 0.66 -21.36 -23.26
C ASP A 171 0.40 -21.08 -21.79
N ARG A 172 -0.26 -22.02 -21.10
CA ARG A 172 -0.68 -21.85 -19.71
C ARG A 172 0.49 -21.74 -18.74
N GLU A 173 1.61 -22.42 -19.00
CA GLU A 173 2.79 -22.34 -18.14
C GLU A 173 3.42 -20.94 -18.25
N LYS A 174 3.59 -20.43 -19.47
CA LYS A 174 4.09 -19.07 -19.69
C LYS A 174 3.14 -18.01 -19.11
N LEU A 175 1.83 -18.22 -19.23
CA LEU A 175 0.83 -17.34 -18.62
C LEU A 175 0.95 -17.35 -17.09
N GLN A 176 1.08 -18.52 -16.46
CA GLN A 176 1.24 -18.61 -15.02
C GLN A 176 2.49 -17.85 -14.54
N GLU A 177 3.64 -18.08 -15.17
CA GLU A 177 4.89 -17.37 -14.81
C GLU A 177 4.74 -15.85 -14.95
N TRP A 178 4.07 -15.39 -16.00
CA TRP A 178 3.82 -13.97 -16.20
C TRP A 178 2.83 -13.40 -15.17
N ILE A 179 1.75 -14.13 -14.86
CA ILE A 179 0.76 -13.73 -13.86
C ILE A 179 1.41 -13.62 -12.47
N GLU A 180 2.26 -14.57 -12.10
CA GLU A 180 3.00 -14.55 -10.82
C GLU A 180 3.94 -13.33 -10.69
N ASP A 181 4.45 -12.81 -11.82
CA ASP A 181 5.41 -11.69 -11.87
C ASP A 181 4.75 -10.33 -12.11
N ARG A 182 3.50 -10.28 -12.59
CA ARG A 182 2.84 -9.04 -13.06
C ARG A 182 1.48 -8.76 -12.45
N ILE A 183 0.83 -9.76 -11.85
CA ILE A 183 -0.55 -9.62 -11.39
C ILE A 183 -0.65 -9.90 -9.90
N ASP A 184 -1.07 -8.88 -9.16
CA ASP A 184 -1.01 -8.92 -7.71
C ASP A 184 -2.32 -9.38 -7.06
N PHE A 185 -3.48 -9.12 -7.69
CA PHE A 185 -4.82 -9.30 -7.12
C PHE A 185 -5.59 -10.44 -7.84
N LEU A 186 -5.14 -11.69 -7.68
CA LEU A 186 -5.73 -12.85 -8.39
C LEU A 186 -7.18 -13.18 -7.97
N ASP A 187 -7.58 -12.78 -6.78
CA ASP A 187 -8.93 -12.98 -6.26
C ASP A 187 -9.99 -12.11 -6.98
N LEU A 188 -9.58 -10.98 -7.59
CA LEU A 188 -10.47 -10.16 -8.43
C LEU A 188 -10.99 -10.95 -9.64
N PHE A 189 -10.17 -11.88 -10.17
CA PHE A 189 -10.57 -12.71 -11.31
C PHE A 189 -11.69 -13.68 -10.94
N ARG A 190 -11.68 -14.20 -9.71
CA ARG A 190 -12.76 -15.06 -9.21
C ARG A 190 -14.00 -14.26 -8.81
N THR A 191 -13.79 -13.06 -8.26
CA THR A 191 -14.86 -12.27 -7.65
C THR A 191 -15.67 -11.52 -8.70
N TYR A 192 -15.00 -10.89 -9.68
CA TYR A 192 -15.66 -9.96 -10.59
C TYR A 192 -15.45 -10.29 -12.07
N ALA A 193 -14.30 -10.85 -12.48
CA ALA A 193 -13.99 -11.01 -13.90
C ALA A 193 -14.94 -11.93 -14.69
N LEU A 194 -15.78 -12.73 -14.02
CA LEU A 194 -16.78 -13.60 -14.66
C LEU A 194 -18.21 -13.03 -14.63
N TYR A 195 -18.48 -12.01 -13.83
CA TYR A 195 -19.85 -11.56 -13.53
C TYR A 195 -20.05 -10.04 -13.67
N GLU A 196 -19.01 -9.24 -13.45
CA GLU A 196 -19.06 -7.77 -13.41
C GLU A 196 -17.75 -7.19 -13.98
N TYR A 197 -17.62 -7.20 -15.32
CA TYR A 197 -16.42 -6.74 -16.03
C TYR A 197 -16.08 -5.27 -15.74
N ASP A 198 -17.09 -4.42 -15.61
CA ASP A 198 -16.88 -3.00 -15.32
C ASP A 198 -16.25 -2.80 -13.95
N GLN A 199 -16.83 -3.43 -12.92
CA GLN A 199 -16.30 -3.39 -11.55
C GLN A 199 -14.91 -4.03 -11.49
N PHE A 200 -14.71 -5.12 -12.23
CA PHE A 200 -13.39 -5.73 -12.35
C PHE A 200 -12.37 -4.73 -12.88
N ILE A 201 -12.63 -4.03 -13.98
CA ILE A 201 -11.69 -3.04 -14.56
C ILE A 201 -11.47 -1.85 -13.62
N TYR A 202 -12.52 -1.32 -12.98
CA TYR A 202 -12.39 -0.25 -11.98
C TYR A 202 -11.47 -0.65 -10.82
N ASP A 203 -11.77 -1.78 -10.17
CA ASP A 203 -10.96 -2.29 -9.06
C ASP A 203 -9.55 -2.65 -9.55
N PHE A 204 -9.40 -3.15 -10.78
CA PHE A 204 -8.10 -3.47 -11.35
C PHE A 204 -7.21 -2.24 -11.46
N LEU A 205 -7.75 -1.12 -11.97
CA LEU A 205 -7.00 0.11 -12.20
C LEU A 205 -6.80 0.94 -10.94
N GLU A 206 -7.70 0.84 -9.97
CA GLU A 206 -7.53 1.49 -8.66
C GLU A 206 -6.37 0.84 -7.88
N TYR A 207 -6.22 -0.49 -8.00
CA TYR A 207 -5.32 -1.24 -7.14
C TYR A 207 -4.05 -1.78 -7.82
N MET A 208 -3.94 -1.75 -9.16
CA MET A 208 -2.77 -2.24 -9.91
C MET A 208 -2.35 -1.31 -11.05
N ASP A 209 -1.08 -1.45 -11.42
CA ASP A 209 -0.62 -1.01 -12.74
C ASP A 209 -1.39 -1.79 -13.83
N ASP A 210 -1.83 -1.07 -14.85
CA ASP A 210 -2.59 -1.64 -15.97
C ASP A 210 -1.77 -2.73 -16.69
N PRO A 211 -2.21 -4.00 -16.64
CA PRO A 211 -1.45 -5.12 -17.17
C PRO A 211 -1.74 -5.34 -18.66
N PHE A 212 -2.81 -4.75 -19.21
CA PHE A 212 -3.29 -5.03 -20.56
C PHE A 212 -2.32 -4.56 -21.65
N PRO A 213 -1.65 -3.40 -21.54
CA PRO A 213 -0.62 -2.98 -22.48
C PRO A 213 0.59 -3.94 -22.51
N ASP A 214 1.02 -4.39 -21.34
CA ASP A 214 2.15 -5.31 -21.20
C ASP A 214 1.77 -6.72 -21.67
N PHE A 215 0.58 -7.18 -21.33
CA PHE A 215 0.01 -8.44 -21.83
C PHE A 215 -0.09 -8.44 -23.36
N CYS A 216 -0.60 -7.36 -23.95
CA CYS A 216 -0.71 -7.22 -25.40
C CYS A 216 0.66 -7.33 -26.08
N ARG A 217 1.67 -6.68 -25.51
CA ARG A 217 3.05 -6.72 -26.01
C ARG A 217 3.67 -8.11 -25.94
N GLU A 218 3.43 -8.82 -24.84
CA GLU A 218 4.09 -10.10 -24.55
C GLU A 218 3.40 -11.31 -25.20
N PHE A 219 2.07 -11.26 -25.37
CA PHE A 219 1.26 -12.40 -25.82
C PHE A 219 0.50 -12.17 -27.12
N SER A 220 0.38 -10.92 -27.61
CA SER A 220 -0.30 -10.60 -28.87
C SER A 220 -1.70 -11.24 -29.02
N PRO A 221 -2.65 -10.91 -28.12
CA PRO A 221 -3.98 -11.50 -28.10
C PRO A 221 -4.74 -11.32 -29.42
N ASP A 222 -5.41 -12.38 -29.87
CA ASP A 222 -5.91 -12.53 -31.25
C ASP A 222 -7.38 -12.96 -31.33
N THR A 223 -8.07 -13.06 -30.19
CA THR A 223 -9.46 -13.54 -30.13
C THR A 223 -10.49 -12.39 -30.13
N PRO A 224 -11.76 -12.68 -30.43
CA PRO A 224 -12.85 -11.70 -30.26
C PRO A 224 -13.04 -11.23 -28.82
N ALA A 225 -12.74 -12.07 -27.82
CA ALA A 225 -12.87 -11.72 -26.41
C ALA A 225 -11.94 -10.56 -26.03
N TRP A 226 -10.72 -10.53 -26.60
CA TRP A 226 -9.79 -9.41 -26.41
C TRP A 226 -10.35 -8.09 -26.95
N LYS A 227 -10.98 -8.12 -28.13
CA LYS A 227 -11.58 -6.92 -28.72
C LYS A 227 -12.71 -6.37 -27.86
N SER A 228 -13.58 -7.26 -27.35
CA SER A 228 -14.66 -6.88 -26.43
C SER A 228 -14.10 -6.22 -25.18
N LEU A 229 -13.06 -6.81 -24.57
CA LEU A 229 -12.40 -6.22 -23.41
C LEU A 229 -11.84 -4.83 -23.72
N CYS A 230 -11.19 -4.63 -24.87
CA CYS A 230 -10.67 -3.31 -25.24
C CYS A 230 -11.78 -2.27 -25.40
N GLU A 231 -12.93 -2.64 -25.97
CA GLU A 231 -14.08 -1.75 -26.10
C GLU A 231 -14.63 -1.35 -24.72
N ASP A 232 -14.85 -2.32 -23.83
CA ASP A 232 -15.33 -2.08 -22.46
C ASP A 232 -14.30 -1.24 -21.66
N TYR A 233 -13.01 -1.52 -21.83
CA TYR A 233 -11.92 -0.82 -21.17
C TYR A 233 -11.78 0.64 -21.64
N GLU A 234 -11.87 0.90 -22.94
CA GLU A 234 -11.87 2.26 -23.49
C GLU A 234 -13.06 3.08 -22.98
N ASP A 235 -14.25 2.47 -22.89
CA ASP A 235 -15.44 3.11 -22.34
C ASP A 235 -15.27 3.44 -20.84
N ILE A 236 -14.65 2.57 -20.06
CA ILE A 236 -14.46 2.80 -18.62
C ILE A 236 -13.37 3.84 -18.37
N VAL A 237 -12.18 3.65 -18.97
CA VAL A 237 -11.04 4.56 -18.77
C VAL A 237 -11.27 5.92 -19.38
N GLY A 238 -11.93 5.99 -20.54
CA GLY A 238 -12.30 7.25 -21.17
C GLY A 238 -13.35 8.06 -20.39
N ASN A 239 -14.06 7.43 -19.45
CA ASN A 239 -15.06 8.07 -18.59
C ASN A 239 -14.60 8.23 -17.13
N LEU A 240 -13.39 7.80 -16.77
CA LEU A 240 -12.79 8.16 -15.49
C LEU A 240 -12.63 9.69 -15.45
N PRO A 241 -13.04 10.37 -14.37
CA PRO A 241 -12.81 11.80 -14.24
C PRO A 241 -11.30 12.05 -14.38
N GLU A 242 -10.90 12.93 -15.30
CA GLU A 242 -9.54 13.44 -15.33
C GLU A 242 -9.23 13.96 -13.93
N ASP A 243 -8.16 13.46 -13.30
CA ASP A 243 -7.68 13.94 -12.01
C ASP A 243 -7.61 15.46 -12.09
N GLY A 244 -8.54 16.12 -11.39
CA GLY A 244 -8.71 17.56 -11.47
C GLY A 244 -7.47 18.26 -10.91
N ASP A 245 -6.81 19.05 -11.76
CA ASP A 245 -5.78 20.04 -11.41
C ASP A 245 -6.20 20.98 -10.25
#